data_AF-A0A0F9LV46-F1
#
_entry.id   AF-A0A0F9LV46-F1
#
_cell.length_a   1.000
_cell.length_b   1.000
_cell.length_c   1.000
_cell.angle_alpha   90.00
_cell.angle_beta   90.00
_cell.angle_gamma   90.00
#
_symmetry.space_group_name_H-M   'P 1'
#
loop_
_entity.id
_entity.type
_entity.pdbx_description
1 polymer ?
#
loop_
_entity_poly.entity_id
_entity_poly.type
_entity_poly.pdbx_seq_one_letter_code
_entity_poly.pdbx_strand_id
1 'polypeptide(L)' 'MSEKQFKFIAMENIDQKVVQVIMYEDKEQAGTLIMTTEGWEEFQEQIRRTKLRCEG' A
#
# COMPACT_ATOMS: atom_id res chain seq x y z
N MET A 1 -4.93 5.73 20.73
CA MET A 1 -4.62 5.61 19.30
C MET A 1 -4.20 4.17 19.08
N SER A 2 -4.93 3.41 18.25
CA SER A 2 -4.64 1.99 17.93
C SER A 2 -3.39 1.89 17.05
N GLU A 3 -2.61 0.82 17.23
CA GLU A 3 -1.47 0.53 16.37
C GLU A 3 -1.97 -0.05 15.05
N LYS A 4 -1.55 0.54 13.92
CA LYS A 4 -1.84 0.03 12.58
C LYS A 4 -0.59 -0.56 11.96
N GLN A 5 -0.72 -1.74 11.37
CA GLN A 5 0.37 -2.43 10.67
C GLN A 5 -0.04 -2.69 9.22
N PHE A 6 0.88 -2.50 8.28
CA PHE A 6 0.66 -2.72 6.86
C PHE A 6 1.64 -3.76 6.34
N LYS A 7 1.13 -4.80 5.67
CA LYS A 7 1.94 -5.83 5.01
C LYS A 7 1.81 -5.68 3.50
N PHE A 8 2.94 -5.54 2.82
CA PHE A 8 3.02 -5.41 1.36
C PHE A 8 3.54 -6.71 0.77
N ILE A 9 2.81 -7.27 -0.20
CA ILE A 9 3.13 -8.55 -0.85
C ILE A 9 3.11 -8.31 -2.35
N ALA A 10 4.28 -8.38 -2.99
CA ALA A 10 4.37 -8.44 -4.45
C ALA A 10 4.03 -9.86 -4.92
N MET A 11 3.10 -9.96 -5.85
CA MET A 11 2.63 -11.23 -6.40
C MET A 11 2.69 -11.17 -7.93
N GLU A 12 2.98 -12.29 -8.55
CA GLU A 12 2.98 -12.46 -9.99
C GLU A 12 1.95 -13.52 -10.33
N ASN A 13 0.87 -13.12 -11.01
CA ASN A 13 -0.04 -14.03 -11.70
C ASN A 13 0.47 -14.25 -13.12
N ILE A 14 -0.02 -15.31 -13.77
CA ILE A 14 0.42 -15.78 -15.10
C ILE A 14 0.52 -14.64 -16.13
N ASP A 15 -0.35 -13.63 -16.04
CA ASP A 15 -0.40 -12.50 -16.99
C ASP A 15 -0.09 -11.12 -16.37
N GLN A 16 0.10 -11.01 -15.05
CA GLN A 16 0.24 -9.70 -14.41
C GLN A 16 0.95 -9.70 -13.05
N LYS A 17 1.78 -8.68 -12.83
CA LYS A 17 2.39 -8.36 -11.53
C LYS A 17 1.50 -7.39 -10.74
N VAL A 18 1.15 -7.77 -9.52
CA VAL A 18 0.29 -7.02 -8.61
C VAL A 18 0.94 -6.85 -7.24
N VAL A 19 0.52 -5.84 -6.50
CA VAL A 19 0.89 -5.61 -5.11
C VAL A 19 -0.37 -5.72 -4.26
N GLN A 20 -0.35 -6.60 -3.27
CA GLN A 20 -1.37 -6.69 -2.23
C GLN A 20 -0.89 -5.98 -0.97
N VAL A 21 -1.74 -5.12 -0.42
CA VAL A 21 -1.54 -4.41 0.83
C VAL A 21 -2.59 -4.89 1.83
N ILE A 22 -2.15 -5.46 2.94
CA ILE A 22 -3.03 -5.91 4.02
C ILE A 22 -2.85 -4.97 5.21
N MET A 23 -3.95 -4.40 5.70
CA MET A 23 -3.98 -3.55 6.88
C MET A 23 -4.44 -4.37 8.07
N TYR A 24 -3.68 -4.30 9.15
CA TYR A 24 -4.03 -4.85 10.45
C TYR A 24 -4.25 -3.71 11.45
N GLU A 25 -5.29 -3.83 12.25
CA GLU A 25 -5.59 -2.96 13.39
C GLU A 25 -5.75 -3.85 14.61
N ASP A 26 -5.00 -3.57 15.68
CA ASP A 26 -5.01 -4.37 16.91
C ASP A 26 -4.77 -5.88 16.68
N LYS A 27 -3.92 -6.19 15.70
CA LYS A 27 -3.54 -7.54 15.21
C LYS A 27 -4.64 -8.27 14.43
N GLU A 28 -5.80 -7.67 14.24
CA GLU A 28 -6.86 -8.19 13.38
C GLU A 28 -6.75 -7.59 11.98
N GLN A 29 -7.04 -8.39 10.96
CA GLN A 29 -7.04 -7.90 9.59
C GLN A 29 -8.25 -6.96 9.40
N ALA A 30 -7.96 -5.68 9.21
CA ALA A 30 -8.96 -4.64 9.04
C ALA A 30 -9.29 -4.37 7.55
N GLY A 31 -8.39 -4.71 6.63
CA GLY A 31 -8.66 -4.57 5.20
C GLY A 31 -7.57 -5.10 4.29
N THR A 32 -7.91 -5.23 3.01
CA THR A 32 -6.99 -5.63 1.93
C THR A 32 -7.23 -4.77 0.70
N LEU A 33 -6.15 -4.32 0.08
CA LEU A 33 -6.14 -3.64 -1.19
C LEU A 33 -5.23 -4.40 -2.16
N ILE A 34 -5.67 -4.60 -3.40
CA ILE A 34 -4.85 -5.20 -4.46
C ILE A 34 -4.78 -4.18 -5.59
N MET A 35 -3.57 -3.92 -6.07
CA MET A 35 -3.34 -3.01 -7.18
C MET A 35 -2.33 -3.59 -8.15
N THR A 36 -2.37 -3.13 -9.40
CA THR A 36 -1.34 -3.44 -10.39
C THR A 36 -0.02 -2.80 -9.96
N THR A 37 1.08 -3.27 -10.53
CA THR A 37 2.40 -2.62 -10.36
C THR A 37 2.39 -1.16 -10.81
N GLU A 38 1.70 -0.84 -11.91
CA GLU A 38 1.48 0.54 -12.36
C GLU A 38 0.72 1.39 -11.33
N GLY A 39 -0.40 0.88 -10.80
CA GLY A 39 -1.16 1.58 -9.75
C GLY A 39 -0.35 1.77 -8.46
N TRP A 40 0.58 0.86 -8.15
CA TRP A 40 1.51 1.02 -7.04
C TRP A 40 2.53 2.14 -7.26
N GLU A 41 3.09 2.26 -8.47
CA GLU A 41 4.01 3.35 -8.82
C GLU A 41 3.31 4.71 -8.75
N GLU A 42 2.08 4.81 -9.27
CA GLU A 42 1.25 6.01 -9.14
C GLU A 42 1.00 6.36 -7.66
N PHE A 43 0.64 5.37 -6.85
CA PHE A 43 0.42 5.56 -5.41
C PHE A 43 1.69 6.06 -4.70
N GLN A 44 2.85 5.47 -5.00
CA GLN A 44 4.13 5.91 -4.45
C GLN A 44 4.45 7.36 -4.85
N GLU A 45 4.17 7.73 -6.09
CA GLU A 45 4.36 9.08 -6.60
C GLU A 45 3.41 10.08 -5.90
N GLN A 46 2.16 9.72 -5.65
CA GLN A 46 1.24 10.55 -4.86
C GLN A 46 1.76 10.76 -3.44
N ILE A 47 2.20 9.71 -2.74
CA ILE A 47 2.80 9.85 -1.40
C ILE A 47 4.02 10.78 -1.44
N ARG A 48 4.89 10.62 -2.45
CA ARG A 48 6.09 11.46 -2.62
C ARG A 48 5.70 12.93 -2.78
N ARG A 49 4.71 13.23 -3.62
CA ARG A 49 4.17 14.59 -3.83
C ARG A 49 3.51 15.16 -2.57
N THR A 50 2.78 14.34 -1.81
CA THR A 50 2.17 14.76 -0.55
C THR A 50 3.22 15.08 0.51
N LYS A 51 4.30 14.28 0.61
CA LYS A 51 5.42 14.53 1.52
C LYS A 51 6.21 15.80 1.20
N LEU A 52 6.23 16.25 -0.06
CA LEU A 52 6.87 17.51 -0.49
C LEU A 52 6.15 18.77 -0.01
N ARG A 53 4.95 18.67 0.57
CA ARG A 53 4.19 19.81 1.12
C ARG A 53 4.32 19.97 2.64
N CYS A 54 5.12 19.15 3.29
CA CYS A 54 5.43 19.31 4.71
C CYS A 54 6.61 20.27 4.88
N GLU A 55 6.38 21.55 4.59
CA GLU A 55 7.23 22.61 5.13
C GLU A 55 6.89 22.73 6.62
N GLY A 56 7.91 22.49 7.45
CA GLY A 56 7.95 22.95 8.84
C GLY A 56 8.43 24.38 8.92
#